data_AF-A0A518HE92-F1
#
_entry.id   AF-A0A518HE92-F1
#
_cell.length_a   1.000
_cell.length_b   1.000
_cell.length_c   1.000
_cell.angle_alpha   90.00
_cell.angle_beta   90.00
_cell.angle_gamma   90.00
#
_symmetry.space_group_name_H-M   'P 1'
#
loop_
_entity.id
_entity.type
_entity.pdbx_description
1 polymer ?
#
loop_
_entity_poly.entity_id
_entity_poly.type
_entity_poly.pdbx_seq_one_letter_code
_entity_poly.pdbx_strand_id
1 'polypeptide(L)'
;MNRATLFALALVACGGGACFGQVSGNAAFGQAGGRDRAAQVERAKRTLAEHELPPAGSSTFVEAAVLANVKADAFVATFALAREGPTAAECHRLMDEAVARFVEDIKALGVRGPEIFVDYVAQVQVYGFEVEGDEAREELVGYELKKNVSVRYADRTLLDRLVLAAARSEVHDLIEVDYWAVNLQLTGKASAASGERRPV
;
A
#
# COMPACT_ATOMS: atom_id res chain seq x y z
N MET A 1 -52.70 16.28 30.68
CA MET A 1 -51.38 15.63 30.85
C MET A 1 -50.32 16.58 30.31
N ASN A 2 -49.41 17.07 31.15
CA ASN A 2 -48.45 18.11 30.77
C ASN A 2 -47.33 17.55 29.89
N ARG A 3 -46.86 18.34 28.93
CA ARG A 3 -45.75 17.99 28.01
C ARG A 3 -44.48 17.58 28.76
N ALA A 4 -44.26 18.14 29.95
CA ALA A 4 -43.15 17.77 30.84
C ALA A 4 -43.28 16.34 31.41
N THR A 5 -44.49 15.84 31.69
CA THR A 5 -44.69 14.47 32.19
C THR A 5 -44.61 13.41 31.08
N LEU A 6 -44.88 13.78 29.82
CA LEU A 6 -44.64 12.91 28.66
C LEU A 6 -43.14 12.77 28.34
N PHE A 7 -42.35 13.83 28.53
CA PHE A 7 -40.90 13.79 28.32
C PHE A 7 -40.17 12.97 29.41
N ALA A 8 -40.63 13.07 30.65
CA ALA A 8 -40.09 12.28 31.76
C ALA A 8 -40.39 10.77 31.63
N LEU A 9 -41.53 10.41 31.05
CA LEU A 9 -41.89 9.00 30.83
C LEU A 9 -41.11 8.37 29.66
N ALA A 10 -40.76 9.17 28.64
CA ALA A 10 -39.94 8.71 27.51
C ALA A 10 -38.46 8.47 27.89
N LEU A 11 -37.91 9.26 28.83
CA LEU A 11 -36.52 9.08 29.29
C LEU A 11 -36.33 7.83 30.17
N VAL A 12 -37.37 7.38 30.87
CA VAL A 12 -37.31 6.18 31.73
C VAL A 12 -37.46 4.88 30.91
N ALA A 13 -38.06 4.94 29.72
CA ALA A 13 -38.20 3.76 28.85
C ALA A 13 -36.93 3.41 28.05
N CYS A 14 -35.92 4.30 27.98
CA CYS A 14 -34.68 4.06 27.24
C CYS A 14 -33.44 3.83 28.12
N GLY A 15 -33.56 3.92 29.45
CA GLY A 15 -32.47 3.72 30.38
C GLY A 15 -32.38 2.28 30.87
N GLY A 16 -31.47 1.47 30.31
CA GLY A 16 -31.08 0.22 30.97
C GLY A 16 -30.67 -0.97 30.09
N GLY A 17 -30.59 -0.80 28.77
CA GLY A 17 -29.88 -1.78 27.95
C GLY A 17 -28.38 -1.63 28.19
N ALA A 18 -27.77 -2.52 28.95
CA ALA A 18 -26.31 -2.63 28.98
C ALA A 18 -25.84 -2.93 27.55
N CYS A 19 -25.39 -1.89 26.83
CA CYS A 19 -24.71 -2.05 25.56
C CYS A 19 -23.36 -2.72 25.83
N PHE A 20 -23.35 -4.05 25.79
CA PHE A 20 -22.11 -4.80 25.66
C PHE A 20 -21.58 -4.57 24.24
N GLY A 21 -20.82 -3.49 24.04
CA GLY A 21 -19.94 -3.39 22.90
C GLY A 21 -18.90 -4.49 23.01
N GLN A 22 -19.11 -5.63 22.35
CA GLN A 22 -18.07 -6.64 22.23
C GLN A 22 -16.94 -6.07 21.36
N VAL A 23 -15.91 -5.53 22.01
CA VAL A 23 -14.60 -5.42 21.39
C VAL A 23 -13.99 -6.82 21.44
N SER A 24 -14.22 -7.62 20.41
CA SER A 24 -13.67 -8.99 20.28
C SER A 24 -12.17 -9.02 19.95
N GLY A 25 -11.48 -7.88 20.05
CA GLY A 25 -10.04 -7.77 19.87
C GLY A 25 -9.27 -8.23 21.10
N ASN A 26 -8.44 -9.27 20.93
CA ASN A 26 -7.45 -9.83 21.85
C ASN A 26 -7.93 -10.31 23.25
N ALA A 27 -9.13 -9.96 23.72
CA ALA A 27 -9.68 -10.40 25.00
C ALA A 27 -9.94 -11.92 25.07
N ALA A 28 -10.13 -12.57 23.92
CA ALA A 28 -10.29 -14.02 23.83
C ALA A 28 -9.01 -14.79 24.22
N PHE A 29 -7.82 -14.20 24.12
CA PHE A 29 -6.55 -14.88 24.49
C PHE A 29 -6.34 -15.00 26.01
N GLY A 30 -7.15 -14.32 26.83
CA GLY A 30 -7.09 -14.37 28.29
C GLY A 30 -7.95 -15.46 28.94
N GLN A 31 -8.94 -16.03 28.24
CA GLN A 31 -9.76 -17.13 28.74
C GLN A 31 -9.06 -18.48 28.53
N ALA A 32 -9.24 -19.44 29.45
CA ALA A 32 -8.65 -20.77 29.40
C ALA A 32 -8.81 -21.44 28.01
N GLY A 33 -10.01 -21.34 27.40
CA GLY A 33 -10.28 -21.87 26.06
C GLY A 33 -9.60 -21.13 24.89
N GLY A 34 -9.20 -19.87 25.06
CA GLY A 34 -8.47 -19.12 24.03
C GLY A 34 -6.97 -19.41 24.03
N ARG A 35 -6.39 -19.67 25.20
CA ARG A 35 -5.03 -20.23 25.30
C ARG A 35 -4.97 -21.64 24.71
N ASP A 36 -5.97 -22.46 24.98
CA ASP A 36 -6.07 -23.79 24.40
C ASP A 36 -6.22 -23.73 22.87
N ARG A 37 -7.03 -22.81 22.34
CA ARG A 37 -7.18 -22.62 20.89
C ARG A 37 -5.91 -22.08 20.22
N ALA A 38 -5.20 -21.14 20.84
CA ALA A 38 -3.91 -20.65 20.33
C ALA A 38 -2.83 -21.75 20.35
N ALA A 39 -2.75 -22.52 21.44
CA ALA A 39 -1.86 -23.67 21.54
C ALA A 39 -2.22 -24.77 20.54
N GLN A 40 -3.51 -24.98 20.27
CA GLN A 40 -3.99 -25.94 19.28
C GLN A 40 -3.70 -25.48 17.84
N VAL A 41 -3.78 -24.19 17.53
CA VAL A 41 -3.37 -23.62 16.23
C VAL A 41 -1.86 -23.72 16.03
N GLU A 42 -1.05 -23.41 17.05
CA GLU A 42 0.41 -23.58 16.96
C GLU A 42 0.83 -25.04 16.88
N ARG A 43 0.09 -25.97 17.51
CA ARG A 43 0.27 -27.42 17.29
C ARG A 43 -0.15 -27.84 15.87
N ALA A 44 -1.25 -27.30 15.35
CA ALA A 44 -1.73 -27.58 13.99
C ALA A 44 -0.76 -27.08 12.92
N LYS A 45 -0.07 -25.95 13.13
CA LYS A 45 1.03 -25.48 12.27
C LYS A 45 2.28 -26.35 12.32
N ARG A 46 2.44 -27.17 13.37
CA ARG A 46 3.53 -28.14 13.51
C ARG A 46 3.13 -29.56 13.09
N THR A 47 1.86 -29.75 12.72
CA THR A 47 1.42 -31.00 12.12
C THR A 47 1.86 -30.99 10.68
N LEU A 48 2.78 -31.90 10.35
CA LEU A 48 3.29 -32.06 8.99
C LEU A 48 2.12 -32.33 8.04
N ALA A 49 2.04 -31.56 6.94
CA ALA A 49 1.07 -31.78 5.88
C ALA A 49 1.31 -33.17 5.24
N GLU A 50 0.31 -33.74 4.58
CA GLU A 50 0.41 -35.11 4.04
C GLU A 50 1.58 -35.31 3.06
N HIS A 51 2.01 -34.24 2.38
CA HIS A 51 3.18 -34.23 1.49
C HIS A 51 4.53 -34.04 2.23
N GLU A 52 4.50 -33.65 3.50
CA GLU A 52 5.64 -33.55 4.42
C GLU A 52 5.80 -34.84 5.26
N LEU A 53 4.78 -35.72 5.25
CA LEU A 53 4.87 -37.04 5.85
C LEU A 53 5.78 -37.94 4.99
N PRO A 54 6.69 -38.71 5.60
CA PRO A 54 7.51 -39.65 4.85
C PRO A 54 6.63 -40.71 4.16
N PRO A 55 6.83 -41.03 2.87
CA PRO A 55 6.23 -42.20 2.24
C PRO A 55 6.66 -43.45 2.99
N ALA A 56 5.71 -44.38 3.21
CA ALA A 56 5.90 -45.52 4.08
C ALA A 56 7.15 -46.37 3.71
N GLY A 57 7.94 -46.68 4.75
CA GLY A 57 8.95 -47.74 4.77
C GLY A 57 10.22 -47.47 3.98
N SER A 58 11.23 -46.88 4.65
CA SER A 58 12.66 -46.76 4.27
C SER A 58 13.17 -45.47 3.60
N SER A 59 12.38 -44.40 3.48
CA SER A 59 12.88 -43.10 2.98
C SER A 59 13.06 -42.06 4.10
N THR A 60 14.15 -41.31 4.05
CA THR A 60 14.45 -40.17 4.93
C THR A 60 14.40 -38.89 4.11
N PHE A 61 13.71 -37.85 4.57
CA PHE A 61 13.64 -36.54 3.90
C PHE A 61 14.44 -35.53 4.70
N VAL A 62 15.13 -34.65 3.98
CA VAL A 62 15.87 -33.52 4.55
C VAL A 62 15.35 -32.27 3.87
N GLU A 63 14.70 -31.41 4.64
CA GLU A 63 14.29 -30.09 4.19
C GLU A 63 15.43 -29.09 4.43
N ALA A 64 15.74 -28.28 3.43
CA ALA A 64 16.75 -27.23 3.52
C ALA A 64 16.14 -25.90 3.09
N ALA A 65 15.90 -25.00 4.06
CA ALA A 65 15.55 -23.62 3.78
C ALA A 65 16.82 -22.82 3.49
N VAL A 66 16.93 -22.24 2.29
CA VAL A 66 18.06 -21.39 1.89
C VAL A 66 17.60 -19.94 1.79
N LEU A 67 18.24 -19.06 2.56
CA LEU A 67 18.02 -17.62 2.50
C LEU A 67 19.18 -16.98 1.72
N ALA A 68 18.84 -16.22 0.68
CA ALA A 68 19.82 -15.53 -0.16
C ALA A 68 19.56 -14.02 -0.14
N ASN A 69 20.57 -13.25 0.26
CA ASN A 69 20.55 -11.80 0.13
C ASN A 69 21.01 -11.43 -1.29
N VAL A 70 20.08 -10.93 -2.11
CA VAL A 70 20.36 -10.52 -3.49
C VAL A 70 20.31 -8.99 -3.57
N LYS A 71 21.36 -8.40 -4.15
CA LYS A 71 21.38 -6.97 -4.44
C LYS A 71 20.46 -6.67 -5.62
N ALA A 72 19.62 -5.64 -5.52
CA ALA A 72 18.81 -5.17 -6.63
C ALA A 72 19.70 -4.61 -7.76
N ASP A 73 19.32 -4.90 -9.01
CA ASP A 73 20.00 -4.44 -10.22
C ASP A 73 19.45 -3.09 -10.68
N ALA A 74 18.17 -2.83 -10.42
CA ALA A 74 17.50 -1.57 -10.71
C ALA A 74 16.41 -1.28 -9.69
N PHE A 75 16.00 -0.02 -9.64
CA PHE A 75 14.93 0.50 -8.82
C PHE A 75 13.97 1.29 -9.70
N VAL A 76 12.69 1.32 -9.33
CA VAL A 76 11.70 2.21 -9.94
C VAL A 76 11.03 3.01 -8.84
N ALA A 77 11.18 4.34 -8.86
CA ALA A 77 10.47 5.23 -7.94
C ALA A 77 9.25 5.81 -8.65
N THR A 78 8.08 5.70 -8.03
CA THR A 78 6.82 6.20 -8.58
C THR A 78 6.35 7.39 -7.76
N PHE A 79 6.23 8.55 -8.40
CA PHE A 79 5.75 9.78 -7.78
C PHE A 79 4.33 10.09 -8.23
N ALA A 80 3.45 10.46 -7.30
CA ALA A 80 2.10 10.92 -7.60
C ALA A 80 2.07 12.46 -7.72
N LEU A 81 1.39 12.93 -8.76
CA LEU A 81 1.12 14.33 -9.01
C LEU A 81 -0.38 14.55 -9.03
N ALA A 82 -0.85 15.55 -8.30
CA ALA A 82 -2.21 16.05 -8.37
C ALA A 82 -2.19 17.55 -8.69
N ARG A 83 -3.05 17.98 -9.60
CA ARG A 83 -3.30 19.40 -9.86
C ARG A 83 -4.81 19.63 -9.90
N GLU A 84 -5.21 20.78 -9.42
CA GLU A 84 -6.59 21.24 -9.47
C GLU A 84 -6.69 22.45 -10.39
N GLY A 85 -7.83 22.60 -11.05
CA GLY A 85 -8.11 23.76 -11.88
C GLY A 85 -9.61 23.98 -12.04
N PRO A 86 -10.03 25.22 -12.37
CA PRO A 86 -11.45 25.56 -12.55
C PRO A 86 -12.07 24.84 -13.75
N THR A 87 -11.24 24.45 -14.73
CA THR A 87 -11.67 23.67 -15.89
C THR A 87 -10.73 22.49 -16.12
N ALA A 88 -11.24 21.46 -16.80
CA ALA A 88 -10.44 20.34 -17.28
C ALA A 88 -9.19 20.80 -18.05
N ALA A 89 -9.34 21.75 -18.97
CA ALA A 89 -8.25 22.21 -19.82
C ALA A 89 -7.14 22.90 -19.00
N GLU A 90 -7.53 23.75 -18.05
CA GLU A 90 -6.57 24.44 -17.17
C GLU A 90 -5.84 23.46 -16.25
N CYS A 91 -6.55 22.44 -15.76
CA CYS A 91 -5.98 21.37 -14.97
C CYS A 91 -4.90 20.58 -15.74
N HIS A 92 -5.17 20.24 -17.01
CA HIS A 92 -4.18 19.63 -17.90
C HIS A 92 -2.97 20.53 -18.16
N ARG A 93 -3.18 21.83 -18.40
CA ARG A 93 -2.09 22.80 -18.59
C ARG A 93 -1.15 22.85 -17.37
N LEU A 94 -1.72 23.00 -16.17
CA LEU A 94 -0.95 23.05 -14.91
C LEU A 94 -0.20 21.74 -14.64
N MET A 95 -0.84 20.60 -14.93
CA MET A 95 -0.22 19.29 -14.80
C MET A 95 0.94 19.12 -15.78
N ASP A 96 0.77 19.47 -17.04
CA ASP A 96 1.81 19.32 -18.06
C ASP A 96 3.02 20.21 -17.76
N GLU A 97 2.81 21.42 -17.24
CA GLU A 97 3.89 22.29 -16.77
C GLU A 97 4.64 21.69 -15.56
N ALA A 98 3.93 21.10 -14.60
CA ALA A 98 4.53 20.44 -13.45
C ALA A 98 5.34 19.20 -13.87
N VAL A 99 4.78 18.35 -14.74
CA VAL A 99 5.45 17.17 -15.29
C VAL A 99 6.67 17.57 -16.09
N ALA A 100 6.58 18.59 -16.96
CA ALA A 100 7.71 19.04 -17.78
C ALA A 100 8.88 19.50 -16.92
N ARG A 101 8.63 20.37 -15.92
CA ARG A 101 9.66 20.82 -14.97
C ARG A 101 10.29 19.64 -14.22
N PHE A 102 9.47 18.72 -13.73
CA PHE A 102 9.98 17.57 -12.98
C PHE A 102 10.84 16.66 -13.86
N VAL A 103 10.40 16.39 -15.10
CA VAL A 103 11.14 15.57 -16.07
C VAL A 103 12.46 16.23 -16.46
N GLU A 104 12.51 17.55 -16.62
CA GLU A 104 13.75 18.29 -16.87
C GLU A 104 14.73 18.16 -15.71
N ASP A 105 14.25 18.32 -14.47
CA ASP A 105 15.05 18.15 -13.27
C ASP A 105 15.59 16.72 -13.13
N ILE A 106 14.77 15.69 -13.43
CA ILE A 106 15.19 14.29 -13.44
C ILE A 106 16.28 14.05 -14.50
N LYS A 107 16.14 14.62 -15.70
CA LYS A 107 17.14 14.51 -16.76
C LYS A 107 18.46 15.18 -16.38
N ALA A 108 18.40 16.32 -15.68
CA ALA A 108 19.60 17.00 -15.16
C ALA A 108 20.38 16.14 -14.14
N LEU A 109 19.72 15.18 -13.49
CA LEU A 109 20.36 14.20 -12.61
C LEU A 109 21.00 13.01 -13.37
N GLY A 110 20.93 12.98 -14.70
CA GLY A 110 21.54 11.96 -15.55
C GLY A 110 20.61 10.80 -15.93
N VAL A 111 19.33 10.87 -15.59
CA VAL A 111 18.33 9.88 -16.00
C VAL A 111 17.93 10.12 -17.46
N ARG A 112 17.91 9.05 -18.26
CA ARG A 112 17.58 9.14 -19.70
C ARG A 112 16.06 9.12 -19.89
N GLY A 113 15.58 9.75 -20.96
CA GLY A 113 14.14 9.79 -21.29
C GLY A 113 13.43 8.43 -21.28
N PRO A 114 13.99 7.35 -21.87
CA PRO A 114 13.36 6.02 -21.84
C PRO A 114 13.27 5.35 -20.46
N GLU A 115 13.86 5.95 -19.43
CA GLU A 115 13.80 5.49 -18.04
C GLU A 115 12.70 6.23 -17.25
N ILE A 116 11.99 7.17 -17.88
CA ILE A 116 10.97 8.01 -17.26
C ILE A 116 9.63 7.72 -17.95
N PHE A 117 8.63 7.36 -17.17
CA PHE A 117 7.29 7.04 -17.63
C PHE A 117 6.29 7.97 -16.95
N VAL A 118 5.36 8.53 -17.72
CA VAL A 118 4.30 9.40 -17.21
C VAL A 118 2.97 8.76 -17.54
N ASP A 119 2.24 8.37 -16.51
CA ASP A 119 0.98 7.67 -16.64
C ASP A 119 -0.18 8.54 -16.17
N TYR A 120 -1.27 8.52 -16.92
CA TYR A 120 -2.52 9.15 -16.50
C TYR A 120 -3.22 8.25 -15.49
N VAL A 121 -3.60 8.81 -14.33
CA VAL A 121 -4.29 8.06 -13.27
C VAL A 121 -5.78 8.32 -13.33
N ALA A 122 -6.20 9.58 -13.16
CA ALA A 122 -7.61 9.94 -13.09
C ALA A 122 -7.82 11.42 -13.34
N GLN A 123 -9.03 11.78 -13.76
CA GLN A 123 -9.52 13.15 -13.70
C GLN A 123 -10.92 13.12 -13.09
N VAL A 124 -11.09 13.86 -12.00
CA VAL A 124 -12.32 13.88 -11.22
C VAL A 124 -12.87 15.30 -11.14
N GLN A 125 -14.18 15.40 -10.99
CA GLN A 125 -14.87 16.66 -10.73
C GLN A 125 -14.80 16.98 -9.23
N VAL A 126 -14.59 18.25 -8.91
CA VAL A 126 -14.55 18.76 -7.54
C VAL A 126 -15.81 19.58 -7.32
N TYR A 127 -16.61 19.17 -6.35
CA TYR A 127 -17.85 19.84 -5.97
C TYR A 127 -17.66 20.61 -4.66
N GLY A 128 -18.22 21.81 -4.62
CA GLY A 128 -18.29 22.66 -3.44
C GLY A 128 -19.75 22.94 -3.08
N PHE A 129 -19.96 23.76 -2.06
CA PHE A 129 -21.28 24.18 -1.65
C PHE A 129 -21.39 25.71 -1.66
N GLU A 130 -22.44 26.22 -2.28
CA GLU A 130 -22.89 27.59 -2.13
C GLU A 130 -23.97 27.63 -1.03
N VAL A 131 -23.79 28.49 -0.03
CA VAL A 131 -24.70 28.62 1.11
C VAL A 131 -25.46 29.94 1.02
N GLU A 132 -26.78 29.86 0.91
CA GLU A 132 -27.69 31.01 0.87
C GLU A 132 -28.73 30.87 1.98
N GLY A 133 -28.52 31.60 3.09
CA GLY A 133 -29.36 31.48 4.29
C GLY A 133 -29.21 30.11 4.95
N ASP A 134 -30.32 29.39 5.09
CA ASP A 134 -30.37 28.03 5.66
C ASP A 134 -30.28 26.91 4.59
N GLU A 135 -30.07 27.27 3.31
CA GLU A 135 -29.95 26.31 2.20
C GLU A 135 -28.51 26.21 1.70
N ALA A 136 -28.01 24.99 1.53
CA ALA A 136 -26.72 24.69 0.91
C ALA A 136 -26.93 23.93 -0.41
N ARG A 137 -26.41 24.47 -1.51
CA ARG A 137 -26.51 23.89 -2.86
C ARG A 137 -25.14 23.41 -3.33
N GLU A 138 -25.09 22.18 -3.82
CA GLU A 138 -23.87 21.62 -4.40
C GLU A 138 -23.61 22.22 -5.79
N GLU A 139 -22.40 22.71 -6.02
CA GLU A 139 -21.98 23.28 -7.30
C GLU A 139 -20.65 22.67 -7.73
N LEU A 140 -20.48 22.45 -9.04
CA LEU A 140 -19.20 22.06 -9.62
C LEU A 140 -18.22 23.25 -9.53
N VAL A 141 -17.19 23.13 -8.70
CA VAL A 141 -16.21 24.20 -8.46
C VAL A 141 -14.89 23.97 -9.19
N GLY A 142 -14.63 22.77 -9.72
CA GLY A 142 -13.43 22.52 -10.51
C GLY A 142 -13.20 21.06 -10.88
N TYR A 143 -11.94 20.78 -11.21
CA TYR A 143 -11.45 19.46 -11.62
C TYR A 143 -10.10 19.19 -10.99
N GLU A 144 -9.87 17.95 -10.60
CA GLU A 144 -8.58 17.44 -10.13
C GLU A 144 -8.06 16.41 -11.13
N LEU A 145 -6.81 16.55 -11.57
CA LEU A 145 -6.10 15.64 -12.46
C LEU A 145 -4.96 14.99 -11.69
N LYS A 146 -4.88 13.65 -11.79
CA LYS A 146 -3.82 12.83 -11.19
C LYS A 146 -3.01 12.13 -12.27
N LYS A 147 -1.69 12.24 -12.16
CA LYS A 147 -0.71 11.50 -12.99
C LYS A 147 0.36 10.89 -12.10
N ASN A 148 0.95 9.79 -12.56
CA ASN A 148 2.14 9.23 -11.94
C ASN A 148 3.36 9.49 -12.82
N VAL A 149 4.51 9.73 -12.20
CA VAL A 149 5.81 9.77 -12.88
C VAL A 149 6.69 8.67 -12.27
N SER A 150 6.95 7.64 -13.06
CA SER A 150 7.76 6.49 -12.68
C SER A 150 9.16 6.63 -13.27
N VAL A 151 10.18 6.51 -12.43
CA VAL A 151 11.58 6.73 -12.80
C VAL A 151 12.40 5.49 -12.49
N ARG A 152 12.97 4.86 -13.52
CA ARG A 152 13.91 3.75 -13.36
C ARG A 152 15.33 4.26 -13.15
N TYR A 153 16.04 3.71 -12.17
CA TYR A 153 17.41 4.07 -11.85
C TYR A 153 18.18 2.89 -11.24
N ALA A 154 19.51 2.90 -11.32
CA ALA A 154 20.35 1.81 -10.81
C ALA A 154 21.12 2.16 -9.53
N ASP A 155 21.40 3.44 -9.30
CA ASP A 155 22.14 3.90 -8.13
C ASP A 155 21.17 4.29 -7.00
N ARG A 156 21.17 3.54 -5.91
CA ARG A 156 20.29 3.78 -4.76
C ARG A 156 20.46 5.19 -4.16
N THR A 157 21.63 5.82 -4.29
CA THR A 157 21.88 7.18 -3.80
C THR A 157 21.15 8.26 -4.62
N LEU A 158 20.61 7.89 -5.79
CA LEU A 158 19.86 8.80 -6.64
C LEU A 158 18.48 9.13 -6.07
N LEU A 159 17.91 8.26 -5.22
CA LEU A 159 16.57 8.45 -4.66
C LEU A 159 16.43 9.80 -3.94
N ASP A 160 17.37 10.14 -3.05
CA ASP A 160 17.32 11.41 -2.31
C ASP A 160 17.35 12.63 -3.24
N ARG A 161 18.12 12.53 -4.34
CA ARG A 161 18.19 13.59 -5.35
C ARG A 161 16.91 13.68 -6.17
N LEU A 162 16.27 12.56 -6.48
CA LEU A 162 14.96 12.50 -7.16
C LEU A 162 13.87 13.11 -6.29
N VAL A 163 13.86 12.81 -4.98
CA VAL A 163 12.90 13.41 -4.03
C VAL A 163 13.09 14.94 -3.94
N LEU A 164 14.34 15.41 -3.88
CA LEU A 164 14.62 16.84 -3.91
C LEU A 164 14.22 17.51 -5.24
N ALA A 165 14.38 16.82 -6.38
CA ALA A 165 13.89 17.28 -7.68
C ALA A 165 12.37 17.36 -7.75
N ALA A 166 11.68 16.34 -7.23
CA ALA A 166 10.23 16.29 -7.13
C ALA A 166 9.70 17.49 -6.33
N ALA A 167 10.30 17.76 -5.16
CA ALA A 167 9.89 18.84 -4.28
C ALA A 167 9.98 20.24 -4.94
N ARG A 168 10.97 20.49 -5.81
CA ARG A 168 11.09 21.75 -6.57
C ARG A 168 9.97 21.96 -7.58
N SER A 169 9.34 20.88 -8.03
CA SER A 169 8.20 20.89 -8.94
C SER A 169 6.86 20.70 -8.20
N GLU A 170 6.84 20.88 -6.88
CA GLU A 170 5.66 20.69 -6.01
C GLU A 170 5.06 19.27 -6.17
N VAL A 171 5.96 18.28 -6.24
CA VAL A 171 5.63 16.85 -6.22
C VAL A 171 6.15 16.30 -4.91
N HIS A 172 5.24 15.97 -3.99
CA HIS A 172 5.58 15.61 -2.61
C HIS A 172 5.28 14.15 -2.27
N ASP A 173 4.53 13.46 -3.13
CA ASP A 173 4.09 12.10 -2.89
C ASP A 173 4.98 11.11 -3.64
N LEU A 174 5.80 10.37 -2.88
CA LEU A 174 6.50 9.18 -3.35
C LEU A 174 5.65 7.97 -2.97
N ILE A 175 4.99 7.38 -3.97
CA ILE A 175 4.06 6.26 -3.79
C ILE A 175 4.82 5.01 -3.35
N GLU A 176 5.84 4.63 -4.10
CA GLU A 176 6.61 3.41 -3.87
C GLU A 176 8.00 3.48 -4.50
N VAL A 177 8.87 2.58 -4.04
CA VAL A 177 10.15 2.27 -4.67
C VAL A 177 10.25 0.76 -4.86
N ASP A 178 10.10 0.32 -6.10
CA ASP A 178 10.25 -1.07 -6.49
C ASP A 178 11.71 -1.47 -6.66
N TYR A 179 12.02 -2.72 -6.34
CA TYR A 179 13.35 -3.31 -6.42
C TYR A 179 13.33 -4.42 -7.45
N TRP A 180 14.11 -4.26 -8.51
CA TRP A 180 14.23 -5.26 -9.57
C TRP A 180 15.56 -5.99 -9.48
N ALA A 181 15.51 -7.32 -9.32
CA ALA A 181 16.67 -8.20 -9.35
C ALA A 181 16.49 -9.24 -10.47
N VAL A 182 17.21 -9.04 -11.58
CA VAL A 182 17.15 -9.88 -12.79
C VAL A 182 17.55 -11.33 -12.45
N ASN A 183 18.48 -11.52 -11.52
CA ASN A 183 19.07 -12.83 -11.22
C ASN A 183 18.38 -13.61 -10.09
N LEU A 184 17.19 -13.18 -9.63
CA LEU A 184 16.47 -13.90 -8.57
C LEU A 184 16.14 -15.35 -9.00
N GLN A 185 15.77 -15.55 -10.26
CA GLN A 185 15.48 -16.89 -10.82
C GLN A 185 16.72 -17.79 -10.93
N LEU A 186 17.90 -17.22 -11.24
CA LEU A 186 19.15 -17.98 -11.32
C LEU A 186 19.65 -18.40 -9.94
N THR A 187 19.47 -17.53 -8.94
CA THR A 187 19.82 -17.83 -7.54
C THR A 187 18.99 -18.99 -7.00
N GLY A 188 17.68 -19.02 -7.30
CA GLY A 188 16.81 -20.15 -6.93
C GLY A 188 17.28 -21.48 -7.53
N LYS A 189 17.69 -21.48 -8.81
CA LYS A 189 18.22 -22.69 -9.48
C LYS A 189 19.58 -23.12 -8.96
N ALA A 190 20.49 -22.18 -8.66
CA ALA A 190 21.80 -22.49 -8.10
C ALA A 190 21.71 -23.05 -6.67
N SER A 191 20.80 -22.52 -5.86
CA SER A 191 20.49 -23.03 -4.53
C SER A 191 19.94 -24.46 -4.58
N ALA A 192 19.02 -24.74 -5.51
CA ALA A 192 18.51 -26.08 -5.75
C ALA A 192 19.65 -27.06 -6.16
N ALA A 193 20.52 -26.64 -7.08
CA ALA A 193 21.64 -27.46 -7.56
C ALA A 193 22.77 -27.67 -6.53
N SER A 194 22.90 -26.79 -5.53
CA SER A 194 23.85 -26.96 -4.42
C SER A 194 23.38 -27.97 -3.38
N GLY A 195 22.06 -28.21 -3.26
CA GLY A 195 21.49 -29.27 -2.43
C GLY A 195 21.77 -30.67 -3.01
N GLU A 196 21.89 -30.77 -4.33
CA GLU A 196 22.07 -32.04 -5.05
C GLU A 196 23.54 -32.49 -5.14
N ARG A 197 24.51 -31.58 -4.94
CA ARG A 197 25.95 -31.88 -5.05
C ARG A 197 26.63 -32.16 -3.71
N ARG A 198 26.15 -33.16 -2.98
CA ARG A 198 26.98 -33.86 -1.98
C ARG A 198 26.95 -35.36 -2.25
N PRO A 199 27.96 -35.93 -2.95
CA PRO A 199 28.19 -37.36 -2.83
C PRO A 199 28.73 -37.64 -1.42
N VAL A 200 28.20 -38.70 -0.80
CA VAL A 200 28.81 -39.41 0.33
C VAL A 200 30.16 -39.98 -0.08
#